data_AF-A0A1N7B862-F1
#
_entry.id   AF-A0A1N7B862-F1
#
_cell.length_a   1.000
_cell.length_b   1.000
_cell.length_c   1.000
_cell.angle_alpha   90.00
_cell.angle_beta   90.00
_cell.angle_gamma   90.00
#
_symmetry.space_group_name_H-M   'P 1'
#
loop_
_entity.id
_entity.type
_entity.pdbx_description
1 polymer ?
#
loop_
_entity_poly.entity_id
_entity_poly.type
_entity_poly.pdbx_seq_one_letter_code
_entity_poly.pdbx_strand_id
1 'polypeptide(L)'
;MTYTTGLTVFNTAPGEKEEMYFNVCDSKCEVKRNTLGYKDFGSTMAKKKTRFDQFLCPHAEEEWHQKLEKLVKQKRENHSTKIDQMLQEEIEEIKAEHLG
;
A
#
# COMPACT_ATOMS: atom_id res chain seq x y z
N MET A 1 11.49 7.44 11.03
CA MET A 1 11.40 7.93 9.63
C MET A 1 10.52 6.93 8.90
N THR A 2 9.24 7.23 8.73
CA THR A 2 8.24 6.28 8.21
C THR A 2 8.47 6.10 6.70
N TYR A 3 8.89 4.89 6.32
CA TYR A 3 9.16 4.51 4.95
C TYR A 3 7.82 4.40 4.18
N THR A 4 7.37 5.48 3.56
CA THR A 4 6.24 5.44 2.60
C THR A 4 6.74 4.90 1.26
N THR A 5 7.13 3.63 1.23
CA THR A 5 7.16 2.86 -0.01
C THR A 5 5.72 2.64 -0.46
N GLY A 6 5.45 2.58 -1.77
CA GLY A 6 4.11 2.44 -2.40
C GLY A 6 3.39 1.12 -2.10
N LEU A 7 3.36 0.73 -0.83
CA LEU A 7 2.76 -0.42 -0.19
C LEU A 7 1.73 0.00 0.87
N THR A 8 1.57 1.29 1.17
CA THR A 8 0.48 1.80 2.03
C THR A 8 -0.20 3.08 1.53
N VAL A 9 0.51 3.88 0.72
CA VAL A 9 0.02 5.18 0.24
C VAL A 9 0.33 5.37 -1.24
N PHE A 10 -0.64 5.83 -2.02
CA PHE A 10 -0.45 6.23 -3.42
C PHE A 10 -0.90 7.66 -3.64
N ASN A 11 -0.07 8.48 -4.28
CA ASN A 11 -0.40 9.86 -4.63
C ASN A 11 -0.51 9.98 -6.16
N THR A 12 -1.70 10.34 -6.66
CA THR A 12 -1.98 10.49 -8.10
C THR A 12 -2.36 11.93 -8.44
N ALA A 13 -2.36 12.30 -9.73
CA ALA A 13 -2.84 13.61 -10.12
C ALA A 13 -4.34 13.76 -9.75
N PRO A 14 -4.82 14.99 -9.45
CA PRO A 14 -6.20 15.20 -9.09
C PRO A 14 -7.16 14.70 -10.17
N GLY A 15 -8.09 13.83 -9.79
CA GLY A 15 -9.08 13.24 -10.72
C GLY A 15 -8.54 12.19 -11.67
N GLU A 16 -7.28 11.77 -11.55
CA GLU A 16 -6.66 10.78 -12.45
C GLU A 16 -7.26 9.37 -12.27
N LYS A 17 -7.60 9.00 -11.04
CA LYS A 17 -8.22 7.72 -10.71
C LYS A 17 -9.43 7.91 -9.81
N GLU A 18 -10.56 7.30 -10.15
CA GLU A 18 -11.75 7.33 -9.30
C GLU A 18 -11.64 6.40 -8.09
N GLU A 19 -11.05 5.24 -8.27
CA GLU A 19 -10.86 4.24 -7.21
C GLU A 19 -9.51 3.56 -7.36
N MET A 20 -8.98 3.06 -6.25
CA MET A 20 -7.75 2.28 -6.23
C MET A 20 -7.91 1.16 -5.20
N TYR A 21 -7.37 -0.01 -5.52
CA TYR A 21 -7.35 -1.17 -4.65
C TYR A 21 -5.91 -1.44 -4.22
N PHE A 22 -5.76 -1.92 -2.99
CA PHE A 22 -4.45 -2.18 -2.43
C PHE A 22 -3.89 -3.52 -2.93
N ASN A 23 -2.68 -3.54 -3.51
CA ASN A 23 -2.09 -4.79 -4.03
C ASN A 23 -1.76 -5.85 -2.95
N VAL A 24 -1.93 -5.52 -1.67
CA VAL A 24 -1.54 -6.35 -0.53
C VAL A 24 -2.79 -7.04 0.01
N CYS A 25 -3.80 -6.28 0.41
CA CYS A 25 -5.06 -6.79 0.98
C CYS A 25 -6.25 -6.77 0.02
N ASP A 26 -6.07 -6.32 -1.23
CA ASP A 26 -7.13 -6.15 -2.25
C ASP A 26 -8.31 -5.27 -1.80
N SER A 27 -8.17 -4.56 -0.68
CA SER A 27 -9.19 -3.69 -0.13
C SER A 27 -9.24 -2.35 -0.89
N LYS A 28 -10.44 -1.76 -0.96
CA LYS A 28 -10.64 -0.44 -1.55
C LYS A 28 -9.92 0.62 -0.72
N CYS A 29 -9.07 1.41 -1.35
CA CYS A 29 -8.37 2.51 -0.68
C CYS A 29 -9.33 3.64 -0.30
N GLU A 30 -9.12 4.22 0.87
CA GLU A 30 -9.69 5.52 1.23
C GLU A 30 -9.00 6.62 0.44
N VAL A 31 -9.79 7.51 -0.19
CA VAL A 31 -9.26 8.59 -1.03
C VAL A 31 -9.47 9.96 -0.39
N LYS A 32 -8.39 10.70 -0.21
CA LYS A 32 -8.38 12.12 0.14
C LYS A 32 -8.11 12.94 -1.12
N ARG A 33 -9.17 13.54 -1.65
CA ARG A 33 -9.14 14.32 -2.89
C ARG A 33 -8.55 15.71 -2.70
N ASN A 34 -7.85 16.18 -3.74
CA ASN A 34 -7.42 17.56 -3.90
C ASN A 34 -6.53 18.08 -2.75
N THR A 35 -5.72 17.20 -2.18
CA THR A 35 -4.85 17.49 -1.05
C THR A 35 -3.67 18.35 -1.51
N LEU A 36 -3.39 19.46 -0.82
CA LEU A 36 -2.23 20.31 -1.08
C LEU A 36 -1.07 19.90 -0.15
N GLY A 37 0.00 19.38 -0.73
CA GLY A 37 1.16 18.95 0.05
C GLY A 37 2.36 18.63 -0.81
N TYR A 38 3.34 17.94 -0.22
CA TYR A 38 4.43 17.35 -0.98
C TYR A 38 4.00 15.96 -1.44
N LYS A 39 3.95 15.75 -2.77
CA LYS A 39 3.50 14.49 -3.37
C LYS A 39 4.43 13.32 -3.03
N ASP A 40 5.72 13.60 -2.87
CA ASP A 40 6.75 12.61 -2.64
C ASP A 40 7.98 13.26 -1.97
N PHE A 41 8.99 12.44 -1.69
CA PHE A 41 10.24 12.90 -1.11
C PHE A 41 10.93 13.95 -2.00
N GLY A 42 10.92 13.77 -3.33
CA GLY A 42 11.49 14.73 -4.28
C GLY A 42 10.82 16.10 -4.19
N SER A 43 9.50 16.13 -4.08
CA SER A 43 8.68 17.32 -3.89
C SER A 43 8.98 18.00 -2.54
N THR A 44 9.19 17.20 -1.50
CA THR A 44 9.59 17.68 -0.16
C THR A 44 10.96 18.36 -0.21
N MET A 45 11.95 17.70 -0.81
CA MET A 45 13.31 18.24 -0.96
C MET A 45 13.34 19.50 -1.83
N ALA A 46 12.54 19.54 -2.89
CA ALA A 46 12.37 20.71 -3.74
C ALA A 46 11.49 21.81 -3.10
N LYS A 47 10.93 21.57 -1.91
CA LYS A 47 9.94 22.44 -1.24
C LYS A 47 8.79 22.85 -2.16
N LYS A 48 8.43 21.98 -3.10
CA LYS A 48 7.38 22.23 -4.10
C LYS A 48 6.11 21.50 -3.69
N LYS A 49 5.13 22.26 -3.21
CA LYS A 49 3.78 21.72 -2.94
C LYS A 49 2.98 21.65 -4.23
N THR A 50 2.25 20.56 -4.42
CA THR A 50 1.31 20.37 -5.52
C THR A 50 0.00 19.81 -4.99
N ARG A 51 -1.05 19.90 -5.79
CA ARG A 51 -2.31 19.23 -5.50
C ARG A 51 -2.27 17.80 -6.03
N PHE A 52 -2.74 16.86 -5.23
CA PHE A 52 -2.82 15.45 -5.59
C PHE A 52 -3.95 14.75 -4.82
N ASP A 53 -4.36 13.61 -5.34
CA ASP A 53 -5.27 12.71 -4.63
C ASP A 53 -4.44 11.64 -3.91
N GLN A 54 -4.68 11.48 -2.61
CA GLN A 54 -3.99 10.53 -1.75
C GLN A 54 -4.89 9.33 -1.49
N PHE A 55 -4.40 8.13 -1.80
CA PHE A 55 -5.07 6.86 -1.55
C PHE A 55 -4.34 6.13 -0.42
N LEU A 56 -5.09 5.72 0.60
CA LEU A 56 -4.60 5.06 1.82
C LEU A 56 -5.33 3.72 1.98
N CYS A 57 -4.62 2.68 2.42
CA CYS A 57 -5.31 1.46 2.84
C CYS A 57 -6.08 1.75 4.15
N PRO A 58 -7.38 1.40 4.26
CA PRO A 58 -8.13 1.54 5.52
C PRO A 58 -7.50 0.70 6.64
N HIS A 59 -6.90 -0.44 6.29
CA HIS A 59 -6.30 -1.39 7.24
C HIS A 59 -4.80 -1.13 7.48
N ALA A 60 -4.22 -0.03 6.99
CA ALA A 60 -2.78 0.23 7.07
C ALA A 60 -2.23 0.22 8.51
N GLU A 61 -3.06 0.60 9.49
CA GLU A 61 -2.68 0.66 10.89
C GLU A 61 -2.89 -0.67 11.64
N GLU A 62 -3.50 -1.67 11.00
CA GLU A 62 -3.80 -2.96 11.62
C GLU A 62 -2.58 -3.89 11.58
N GLU A 63 -2.35 -4.61 12.68
CA GLU A 63 -1.17 -5.47 12.84
C GLU A 63 -1.13 -6.61 11.81
N TRP A 64 -2.29 -7.19 11.49
CA TRP A 64 -2.40 -8.24 10.47
C TRP A 64 -2.02 -7.71 9.09
N HIS A 65 -2.38 -6.45 8.77
CA HIS A 65 -2.04 -5.83 7.49
C HIS A 65 -0.53 -5.60 7.38
N GLN A 66 0.11 -5.13 8.45
CA GLN A 66 1.57 -5.00 8.50
C GLN A 66 2.28 -6.35 8.39
N LYS A 67 1.71 -7.41 8.96
CA LYS A 67 2.20 -8.79 8.76
C LYS A 67 2.09 -9.20 7.30
N LEU A 68 0.95 -8.91 6.66
CA LEU A 68 0.69 -9.23 5.26
C LEU A 68 1.65 -8.49 4.32
N GLU A 69 1.94 -7.21 4.58
CA GLU A 69 2.95 -6.44 3.83
C GLU A 69 4.34 -7.08 3.90
N LYS A 70 4.74 -7.56 5.09
CA LYS A 70 6.03 -8.24 5.27
C LYS A 70 6.09 -9.54 4.49
N LEU A 71 5.03 -10.33 4.51
CA LEU A 71 4.94 -11.59 3.76
C LEU A 71 4.99 -11.35 2.25
N VAL A 72 4.23 -10.37 1.74
CA VAL A 72 4.26 -9.99 0.32
C VAL A 72 5.66 -9.51 -0.10
N LYS A 73 6.34 -8.73 0.76
CA LYS A 73 7.71 -8.30 0.50
C LYS A 73 8.68 -9.47 0.48
N GLN A 74 8.61 -10.37 1.47
CA GLN A 74 9.43 -11.58 1.54
C GLN A 74 9.21 -12.46 0.31
N LYS A 75 7.96 -12.61 -0.14
CA LYS A 75 7.61 -13.35 -1.34
C LYS A 75 8.31 -12.79 -2.59
N ARG A 76 8.33 -11.46 -2.75
CA ARG A 76 8.99 -10.78 -3.88
C ARG A 76 10.51 -10.92 -3.87
N GLU A 77 11.12 -10.93 -2.68
CA GLU A 77 12.58 -11.05 -2.52
C GLU A 77 13.05 -12.51 -2.53
N ASN A 78 12.14 -13.46 -2.30
CA ASN A 78 12.43 -14.88 -2.28
C ASN A 78 12.49 -15.47 -3.70
N HIS A 79 13.46 -16.35 -3.93
CA HIS A 79 13.66 -17.03 -5.22
C HIS A 79 13.35 -18.53 -5.17
N SER A 80 13.01 -19.08 -4.00
CA SER A 80 12.65 -20.49 -3.83
C SER A 80 11.16 -20.72 -4.06
N THR A 81 10.82 -21.55 -5.04
CA THR A 81 9.42 -21.88 -5.38
C THR A 81 8.64 -22.51 -4.21
N LYS A 82 9.31 -23.29 -3.36
CA LYS A 82 8.66 -23.93 -2.20
C LYS A 82 8.29 -22.91 -1.13
N ILE A 83 9.20 -21.99 -0.83
CA ILE A 83 8.96 -20.93 0.15
C ILE A 83 7.92 -19.95 -0.41
N ASP A 84 7.92 -19.70 -1.72
CA ASP A 84 6.91 -18.86 -2.37
C ASP A 84 5.49 -19.40 -2.19
N GLN A 85 5.30 -20.72 -2.34
CA GLN A 85 4.01 -21.38 -2.10
C GLN A 85 3.56 -21.25 -0.65
N MET A 86 4.45 -21.54 0.31
CA MET A 86 4.13 -21.41 1.74
C MET A 86 3.76 -19.97 2.13
N LEU A 87 4.50 -18.98 1.59
CA LEU A 87 4.19 -17.57 1.82
C LEU A 87 2.85 -17.17 1.18
N GLN A 88 2.54 -17.70 0.00
CA GLN A 88 1.25 -17.44 -0.64
C GLN A 88 0.10 -18.03 0.18
N GLU A 89 0.23 -19.26 0.68
CA GLU A 89 -0.76 -19.89 1.55
C GLU A 89 -1.00 -19.05 2.82
N GLU A 90 0.07 -18.61 3.50
CA GLU A 90 -0.06 -17.76 4.69
C GLU A 90 -0.73 -16.40 4.39
N ILE A 91 -0.43 -15.81 3.23
CA ILE A 91 -1.08 -14.56 2.78
C ILE A 91 -2.59 -14.78 2.58
N GLU A 92 -2.99 -15.86 1.90
CA GLU A 92 -4.39 -16.17 1.64
C GLU A 92 -5.15 -16.49 2.94
N GLU A 93 -4.53 -17.19 3.89
CA GLU A 93 -5.12 -17.46 5.21
C GLU A 93 -5.42 -16.16 5.97
N ILE A 94 -4.45 -15.24 6.05
CA ILE A 94 -4.65 -13.95 6.74
C ILE A 94 -5.72 -13.12 6.04
N LYS A 95 -5.78 -13.13 4.70
CA LYS A 95 -6.85 -12.47 3.95
C LYS A 95 -8.22 -13.07 4.30
N ALA A 96 -8.34 -14.39 4.29
CA ALA A 96 -9.59 -15.07 4.58
C ALA A 96 -10.08 -14.82 6.02
N GLU A 97 -9.16 -14.71 6.99
CA GLU A 97 -9.51 -14.46 8.39
C GLU A 97 -10.04 -13.05 8.65
N HIS A 98 -9.48 -12.03 7.97
CA HIS A 98 -9.78 -10.62 8.26
C HIS A 98 -10.67 -9.94 7.22
N LEU A 99 -10.77 -10.47 6.00
CA LEU A 99 -11.52 -9.87 4.89
C LEU A 99 -12.64 -10.77 4.36
N GLY A 100 -12.79 -11.98 4.90
CA GLY A 100 -13.79 -13.00 4.52
C GLY A 100 -15.17 -12.79 5.14
#